data_AF-A0A392QUG7-F1
#
_entry.id   AF-A0A392QUG7-F1
#
_cell.length_a   1.000
_cell.length_b   1.000
_cell.length_c   1.000
_cell.angle_alpha   90.00
_cell.angle_beta   90.00
_cell.angle_gamma   90.00
#
_symmetry.space_group_name_H-M   'P 1'
#
loop_
_entity.id
_entity.type
_entity.pdbx_description
1 polymer ?
#
loop_
_entity_poly.entity_id
_entity_poly.type
_entity_poly.pdbx_seq_one_letter_code
_entity_poly.pdbx_strand_id
1 'polypeptide(L)'
;MAGTARIPEWFEHQNKGPSISFWFRNKIPSIALFVVSKSMDDKSLQSEFHSQRVIMFVNGDQYFLDERNGVYRIIEQDHTYLYDLHLQDREMEKSLLKNEWNHVEVTYENKMMIPVLIESGIHVFKHEGSMEDVQFTNPSL
;
A
#
# COMPACT_ATOMS: atom_id res chain seq x y z
N MET A 1 -5.56 -18.26 22.49
CA MET A 1 -6.28 -17.70 21.33
C MET A 1 -5.27 -16.91 20.53
N ALA A 2 -4.95 -17.34 19.32
CA ALA A 2 -4.18 -16.50 18.39
C ALA A 2 -5.13 -15.40 17.90
N GLY A 3 -4.79 -14.13 18.12
CA GLY A 3 -5.54 -13.03 17.52
C GLY A 3 -5.38 -13.13 16.01
N THR A 4 -6.48 -13.15 15.26
CA THR A 4 -6.38 -13.07 13.80
C THR A 4 -5.90 -11.67 13.45
N ALA A 5 -4.67 -11.53 12.95
CA ALA A 5 -4.23 -10.26 12.35
C ALA A 5 -5.23 -9.91 11.24
N ARG A 6 -5.93 -8.78 11.39
CA ARG A 6 -6.91 -8.25 10.44
C ARG A 6 -6.72 -6.76 10.38
N ILE A 7 -7.00 -6.19 9.22
CA ILE A 7 -7.05 -4.75 9.08
C ILE A 7 -8.25 -4.25 9.89
N PRO A 8 -8.06 -3.28 10.78
CA PRO A 8 -9.15 -2.67 11.51
C PRO A 8 -10.27 -2.14 10.60
N GLU A 9 -11.51 -2.12 11.07
CA GLU A 9 -12.65 -1.66 10.24
C GLU A 9 -12.66 -0.14 10.01
N TRP A 10 -11.86 0.63 10.77
CA TRP A 10 -11.81 2.08 10.66
C TRP A 10 -11.00 2.62 9.47
N PHE A 11 -10.37 1.73 8.68
CA PHE A 11 -9.69 2.10 7.44
C PHE A 11 -10.69 2.52 6.37
N GLU A 12 -10.45 3.67 5.73
CA GLU A 12 -11.30 4.21 4.67
C GLU A 12 -11.36 3.30 3.43
N HIS A 13 -10.30 2.55 3.15
CA HIS A 13 -10.27 1.57 2.07
C HIS A 13 -9.44 0.35 2.45
N GLN A 14 -9.93 -0.82 2.09
CA GLN A 14 -9.29 -2.10 2.36
C GLN A 14 -9.37 -2.99 1.13
N ASN A 15 -8.32 -3.76 0.88
CA ASN A 15 -8.33 -4.78 -0.16
C ASN A 15 -7.71 -6.09 0.32
N LYS A 16 -8.25 -7.20 -0.20
CA LYS A 16 -7.65 -8.53 -0.08
C LYS A 16 -7.19 -8.93 -1.47
N GLY A 17 -5.96 -8.60 -1.80
CA GLY A 17 -5.48 -8.75 -3.16
C GLY A 17 -4.02 -8.35 -3.33
N PRO A 18 -3.49 -8.52 -4.55
CA PRO A 18 -2.09 -8.25 -4.86
C PRO A 18 -1.75 -6.76 -4.89
N SER A 19 -2.75 -5.88 -4.89
CA SER A 19 -2.58 -4.43 -4.93
C SER A 19 -3.70 -3.70 -4.19
N ILE A 20 -3.51 -2.42 -3.92
CA ILE A 20 -4.55 -1.50 -3.43
C ILE A 20 -4.38 -0.18 -4.15
N SER A 21 -5.49 0.47 -4.49
CA SER A 21 -5.45 1.70 -5.26
C SER A 21 -6.39 2.77 -4.74
N PHE A 22 -6.08 4.01 -5.11
CA PHE A 22 -6.90 5.17 -4.85
C PHE A 22 -6.65 6.22 -5.92
N TRP A 23 -7.53 7.20 -5.98
CA TRP A 23 -7.45 8.35 -6.85
C TRP A 23 -7.33 9.60 -5.99
N PHE A 24 -6.57 10.58 -6.48
CA PHE A 24 -6.55 11.90 -5.87
C PHE A 24 -6.44 13.01 -6.91
N ARG A 25 -6.77 14.23 -6.53
CA ARG A 25 -6.57 15.43 -7.37
C ARG A 25 -6.07 16.61 -6.55
N ASN A 26 -5.69 17.69 -7.22
CA ASN A 26 -5.24 18.96 -6.64
C ASN A 26 -3.97 18.84 -5.79
N LYS A 27 -4.08 18.32 -4.56
CA LYS A 27 -2.99 18.16 -3.61
C LYS A 27 -2.77 16.69 -3.32
N ILE A 28 -1.49 16.32 -3.25
CA ILE A 28 -1.10 14.97 -2.90
C ILE A 28 -1.49 14.69 -1.44
N PRO A 29 -2.27 13.64 -1.16
CA PRO A 29 -2.63 13.29 0.20
C PRO A 29 -1.42 12.70 0.94
N SER A 30 -1.34 12.95 2.24
CA SER A 30 -0.52 12.11 3.12
C SER A 30 -1.34 10.89 3.51
N ILE A 31 -0.75 9.70 3.40
CA ILE A 31 -1.46 8.44 3.59
C ILE A 31 -0.63 7.50 4.47
N ALA A 32 -1.30 6.80 5.37
CA ALA A 32 -0.78 5.63 6.01
C ALA A 32 -1.28 4.36 5.29
N LEU A 33 -0.35 3.56 4.79
CA LEU A 33 -0.62 2.25 4.21
C LEU A 33 -0.31 1.16 5.22
N PHE A 34 -1.29 0.30 5.46
CA PHE A 34 -1.15 -0.87 6.32
C PHE A 34 -1.11 -2.12 5.45
N VAL A 35 -0.14 -2.99 5.70
CA VAL A 35 0.05 -4.25 4.99
C VAL A 35 0.11 -5.37 6.01
N VAL A 36 -0.83 -6.29 5.94
CA VAL A 36 -0.90 -7.47 6.80
C VAL A 36 -0.42 -8.67 6.01
N SER A 37 0.65 -9.28 6.49
CA SER A 37 1.16 -10.57 6.00
C SER A 37 0.51 -11.68 6.80
N LYS A 38 -0.14 -12.65 6.14
CA LYS A 38 -0.72 -13.82 6.82
C LYS A 38 -0.07 -15.10 6.36
N SER A 39 0.20 -15.98 7.32
CA SER A 39 0.65 -17.34 7.05
C SER A 39 -0.45 -18.14 6.34
N MET A 40 -0.09 -18.91 5.32
CA MET A 40 -0.90 -20.06 4.89
C MET A 40 -0.64 -21.17 5.92
N ASP A 41 -1.67 -21.88 6.39
CA ASP A 41 -1.68 -22.87 7.51
C ASP A 41 -0.62 -24.01 7.48
N ASP A 42 0.31 -24.00 6.53
CA ASP A 42 1.42 -24.95 6.46
C ASP A 42 2.53 -24.61 7.46
N LYS A 43 2.41 -25.18 8.66
CA LYS A 43 3.37 -25.06 9.76
C LYS A 43 4.80 -25.49 9.42
N SER A 44 5.03 -26.16 8.28
CA SER A 44 6.36 -26.60 7.87
C SER A 44 7.25 -25.47 7.33
N LEU A 45 6.68 -24.29 7.03
CA LEU A 45 7.37 -23.17 6.37
C LEU A 45 7.61 -21.95 7.28
N GLN A 46 7.32 -22.05 8.57
CA GLN A 46 7.38 -20.93 9.53
C GLN A 46 8.79 -20.35 9.76
N SER A 47 9.85 -21.04 9.33
CA SER A 47 11.24 -20.60 9.53
C SER A 47 11.86 -19.89 8.33
N GLU A 48 11.11 -19.64 7.25
CA GLU A 48 11.65 -18.97 6.07
C GLU A 48 11.41 -17.46 6.15
N PHE A 49 12.48 -16.68 6.11
CA PHE A 49 12.41 -15.22 6.04
C PHE A 49 11.73 -14.80 4.75
N HIS A 50 10.57 -14.16 4.84
CA HIS A 50 9.90 -13.59 3.67
C HIS A 50 10.55 -12.27 3.32
N SER A 51 10.82 -12.06 2.04
CA SER A 51 11.40 -10.80 1.54
C SER A 51 10.38 -10.16 0.63
N GLN A 52 9.89 -8.97 1.02
CA GLN A 52 8.88 -8.23 0.28
C GLN A 52 9.38 -6.82 -0.06
N ARG A 53 8.99 -6.36 -1.24
CA ARG A 53 9.16 -4.99 -1.71
C ARG A 53 7.78 -4.40 -1.98
N VAL A 54 7.56 -3.16 -1.55
CA VAL A 54 6.35 -2.39 -1.86
C VAL A 54 6.67 -1.47 -3.03
N ILE A 55 5.85 -1.55 -4.08
CA ILE A 55 6.03 -0.78 -5.32
C ILE A 55 4.80 0.10 -5.48
N MET A 56 5.00 1.37 -5.81
CA MET A 56 3.93 2.31 -6.08
C MET A 56 3.97 2.71 -7.55
N PHE A 57 2.80 2.84 -8.14
CA PHE A 57 2.60 3.35 -9.49
C PHE A 57 1.74 4.60 -9.42
N VAL A 58 2.21 5.72 -9.98
CA VAL A 58 1.42 6.94 -10.13
C VAL A 58 1.20 7.19 -11.60
N ASN A 59 -0.07 7.11 -12.04
CA ASN A 59 -0.45 7.17 -13.46
C ASN A 59 0.34 6.18 -14.36
N GLY A 60 0.80 5.07 -13.78
CA GLY A 60 1.62 4.04 -14.46
C GLY A 60 3.12 4.21 -14.30
N ASP A 61 3.61 5.35 -13.81
CA ASP A 61 5.04 5.56 -13.52
C ASP A 61 5.42 4.92 -12.18
N GLN A 62 6.52 4.17 -12.18
CA GLN A 62 6.92 3.35 -11.04
C GLN A 62 7.81 4.10 -10.05
N TYR A 63 7.48 3.98 -8.77
CA TYR A 63 8.22 4.54 -7.62
C TYR A 63 8.41 3.48 -6.54
N PHE A 64 9.58 3.49 -5.89
CA PHE A 64 9.85 2.63 -4.75
C PHE A 64 9.65 3.42 -3.45
N LEU A 65 8.94 2.81 -2.49
CA LEU A 65 8.58 3.47 -1.22
C LEU A 65 9.68 3.40 -0.15
N ASP A 66 10.81 2.75 -0.45
CA ASP A 66 11.94 2.68 0.48
C ASP A 66 13.08 3.62 0.08
N GLU A 67 13.74 4.19 1.09
CA GLU A 67 14.93 5.06 0.94
C GLU A 67 16.12 4.38 0.24
N ARG A 68 16.06 3.06 0.01
CA ARG A 68 17.12 2.28 -0.63
C ARG A 68 16.76 1.87 -2.07
N ASN A 69 15.80 2.54 -2.70
CA ASN A 69 15.37 2.33 -4.09
C ASN A 69 14.93 0.89 -4.38
N GLY A 70 14.00 0.36 -3.60
CA GLY A 70 13.38 -0.93 -3.85
C GLY A 70 14.21 -2.08 -3.29
N VAL A 71 14.75 -1.98 -2.08
CA VAL A 71 15.36 -3.14 -1.43
C VAL A 71 14.26 -4.00 -0.82
N TYR A 72 14.32 -5.31 -1.07
CA TYR A 72 13.43 -6.24 -0.37
C TYR A 72 13.68 -6.18 1.14
N ARG A 73 12.62 -5.98 1.91
CA ARG A 73 12.63 -6.01 3.36
C ARG A 73 12.23 -7.39 3.84
N ILE A 74 12.91 -7.86 4.87
CA ILE A 74 12.48 -9.07 5.58
C ILE A 74 11.18 -8.73 6.29
N ILE A 75 10.13 -9.48 5.99
CA ILE A 75 8.84 -9.45 6.66
C ILE A 75 8.62 -10.78 7.38
N GLU A 76 7.95 -10.70 8.52
CA GLU A 76 7.51 -11.81 9.33
C GLU A 76 6.03 -12.08 9.00
N GLN A 77 5.63 -13.34 9.14
CA GLN A 77 4.24 -13.74 8.99
C GLN A 77 3.41 -13.25 10.18
N ASP A 78 2.11 -13.05 9.97
CA ASP A 78 1.14 -12.61 10.99
C ASP A 78 1.46 -11.25 11.63
N HIS A 79 2.25 -10.44 10.94
CA HIS A 79 2.61 -9.08 11.32
C HIS A 79 1.89 -8.05 10.45
N THR A 80 1.71 -6.86 11.03
CA THR A 80 1.20 -5.68 10.35
C THR A 80 2.31 -4.66 10.18
N TYR A 81 2.55 -4.26 8.94
CA TYR A 81 3.53 -3.25 8.56
C TYR A 81 2.82 -1.94 8.26
N LEU A 82 3.33 -0.86 8.84
CA LEU A 82 2.86 0.50 8.61
C LEU A 82 3.87 1.24 7.74
N TYR A 83 3.41 1.76 6.62
CA TYR A 83 4.15 2.64 5.74
C TYR A 83 3.53 4.03 5.80
N ASP A 84 4.33 5.00 6.26
CA ASP A 84 3.96 6.41 6.17
C ASP A 84 4.36 6.93 4.79
N LEU A 85 3.36 7.21 3.96
CA LEU A 85 3.56 7.63 2.57
C LEU A 85 3.40 9.14 2.48
N HIS A 86 4.53 9.83 2.62
CA HIS A 86 4.67 11.22 2.24
C HIS A 86 4.99 11.31 0.75
N LEU A 87 3.95 11.34 -0.06
CA LEU A 87 4.02 11.32 -1.52
C LEU A 87 4.53 12.64 -2.16
N GLN A 88 5.17 13.53 -1.38
CA GLN A 88 5.68 14.83 -1.83
C GLN A 88 7.09 14.76 -2.45
N ASP A 89 7.46 13.63 -3.05
CA ASP A 89 8.74 13.51 -3.74
C ASP A 89 8.72 14.33 -5.05
N ARG A 90 9.77 15.12 -5.29
CA ARG A 90 9.93 15.93 -6.51
C ARG A 90 9.93 15.08 -7.78
N GLU A 91 10.36 13.82 -7.71
CA GLU A 91 10.31 12.92 -8.86
C GLU A 91 8.89 12.47 -9.17
N MET A 92 8.03 12.37 -8.15
CA MET A 92 6.60 12.05 -8.32
C MET A 92 5.81 13.22 -8.89
N GLU A 93 6.16 14.46 -8.52
CA GLU A 93 5.49 15.68 -9.01
C GLU A 93 5.48 15.78 -10.55
N LYS A 94 6.46 15.17 -11.24
CA LYS A 94 6.55 15.17 -12.71
C LYS A 94 5.43 14.38 -13.37
N SER A 95 4.93 13.34 -12.71
CA SER A 95 3.90 12.43 -13.24
C SER A 95 2.48 12.85 -12.86
N LEU A 96 2.34 13.95 -12.11
CA LEU A 96 1.04 14.44 -11.66
C LEU A 96 0.34 15.30 -12.71
N LEU A 97 -0.89 14.91 -13.00
CA LEU A 97 -1.82 15.68 -13.80
C LEU A 97 -2.43 16.78 -12.93
N LYS A 98 -2.28 18.02 -13.37
CA LYS A 98 -2.83 19.20 -12.66
C LYS A 98 -4.33 19.30 -12.90
N ASN A 99 -5.10 19.48 -11.82
CA ASN A 99 -6.57 19.61 -11.83
C ASN A 99 -7.33 18.37 -12.36
N GLU A 100 -6.64 17.25 -12.56
CA GLU A 100 -7.23 15.98 -12.98
C GLU A 100 -7.05 14.93 -11.88
N TRP A 101 -7.76 13.81 -12.04
CA TRP A 101 -7.63 12.66 -11.16
C TRP A 101 -6.37 11.87 -11.51
N ASN A 102 -5.52 11.67 -10.52
CA ASN A 102 -4.30 10.87 -10.58
C ASN A 102 -4.59 9.51 -9.95
N HIS A 103 -4.23 8.44 -10.65
CA HIS A 103 -4.36 7.08 -10.13
C HIS A 103 -3.09 6.67 -9.40
N VAL A 104 -3.25 6.16 -8.18
CA VAL A 104 -2.17 5.53 -7.44
C VAL A 104 -2.52 4.07 -7.21
N GLU A 105 -1.61 3.18 -7.58
CA GLU A 105 -1.67 1.77 -7.26
C GLU A 105 -0.44 1.37 -6.45
N VAL A 106 -0.64 0.64 -5.36
CA VAL A 106 0.44 0.05 -4.58
C VAL A 106 0.37 -1.46 -4.69
N THR A 107 1.48 -2.08 -5.05
CA THR A 107 1.61 -3.53 -5.23
C THR A 107 2.73 -4.10 -4.37
N TYR A 108 2.73 -5.43 -4.22
CA TYR A 108 3.65 -6.14 -3.34
C TYR A 108 4.40 -7.21 -4.13
N GLU A 109 5.72 -7.08 -4.18
CA GLU A 109 6.59 -8.06 -4.83
C GLU A 109 7.28 -8.91 -3.77
N ASN A 110 7.06 -10.23 -3.82
CA ASN A 110 7.66 -11.19 -2.89
C ASN A 110 8.76 -11.98 -3.61
N LYS A 111 9.92 -12.14 -2.96
CA LYS A 111 11.08 -12.85 -3.54
C LYS A 111 11.04 -14.37 -3.32
N MET A 112 10.27 -14.86 -2.36
CA MET A 112 10.21 -16.29 -1.98
C MET A 112 9.00 -16.97 -2.63
N MET A 113 9.10 -18.30 -2.87
CA MET A 113 8.08 -19.11 -3.57
C MET A 113 6.81 -19.40 -2.76
N ILE A 114 6.77 -19.05 -1.47
CA ILE A 114 5.62 -19.37 -0.62
C ILE A 114 4.56 -18.28 -0.78
N PRO A 115 3.30 -18.65 -1.09
CA PRO A 115 2.21 -17.69 -1.15
C PRO A 115 2.00 -17.04 0.23
N VAL A 116 2.17 -15.71 0.29
CA VAL A 116 1.74 -14.90 1.45
C VAL A 116 0.41 -14.28 1.08
N LEU A 117 -0.61 -14.47 1.92
CA LEU A 117 -1.84 -13.72 1.77
C LEU A 117 -1.60 -12.31 2.29
N ILE A 118 -1.85 -11.33 1.43
CA ILE A 118 -1.72 -9.92 1.76
C ILE A 118 -3.12 -9.31 1.87
N GLU A 119 -3.37 -8.68 3.01
CA GLU A 119 -4.47 -7.73 3.15
C GLU A 119 -3.84 -6.35 3.30
N SER A 120 -4.44 -5.33 2.68
CA SER A 120 -3.95 -3.96 2.79
C SER A 120 -5.05 -2.94 3.02
N GLY A 121 -4.68 -1.83 3.66
CA GLY A 121 -5.59 -0.81 4.12
C GLY A 121 -4.99 0.58 4.00
N ILE A 122 -5.79 1.53 3.53
CA ILE A 122 -5.39 2.93 3.37
C ILE A 122 -6.12 3.78 4.39
N HIS A 123 -5.34 4.55 5.15
CA HIS A 123 -5.85 5.64 5.96
C HIS A 123 -5.33 6.97 5.41
N VAL A 124 -6.25 7.87 5.08
CA VAL A 124 -5.91 9.21 4.59
C VAL A 124 -5.82 10.16 5.78
N PHE A 125 -4.68 10.82 5.97
CA PHE A 125 -4.54 11.82 7.03
C PHE A 125 -5.44 13.02 6.71
N LYS A 126 -6.47 13.21 7.54
CA LYS A 126 -7.49 14.23 7.33
C LYS A 126 -6.92 15.61 7.64
N HIS A 127 -6.72 16.40 6.60
CA HIS A 127 -6.54 17.85 6.66
C HIS A 127 -7.71 18.51 5.93
N GLU A 128 -7.99 19.80 6.18
CA GLU A 128 -9.13 20.49 5.57
C GLU A 128 -9.19 20.28 4.04
N GLY A 129 -10.31 19.74 3.54
CA GLY A 129 -10.55 19.44 2.13
C GLY A 129 -9.98 18.11 1.59
N SER A 130 -9.19 17.35 2.36
CA SER A 130 -8.46 16.18 1.83
C SER A 130 -9.34 15.04 1.35
N MET A 131 -10.54 14.86 1.91
CA MET A 131 -11.44 13.77 1.55
C MET A 131 -12.29 14.04 0.30
N GLU A 132 -12.48 15.30 -0.09
CA GLU A 132 -13.21 15.65 -1.32
C GLU A 132 -12.36 15.40 -2.58
N ASP A 133 -11.04 15.39 -2.39
CA ASP A 133 -10.04 15.22 -3.42
C ASP A 133 -9.40 13.83 -3.41
N VAL A 134 -10.00 12.86 -2.71
CA VAL A 134 -9.58 11.45 -2.69
C VAL A 134 -10.77 10.54 -2.96
N GLN A 135 -10.58 9.52 -3.80
CA GLN A 135 -11.59 8.49 -4.09
C GLN A 135 -10.98 7.10 -4.11
N PHE A 136 -11.75 6.08 -3.71
CA PHE A 136 -11.33 4.67 -3.74
C PHE A 136 -11.96 3.87 -4.87
N THR A 137 -12.75 4.54 -5.69
CA THR A 137 -13.35 4.01 -6.91
C THR A 137 -12.94 4.89 -8.08
N ASN A 138 -13.01 4.38 -9.31
CA ASN A 138 -12.70 5.18 -10.49
C ASN A 138 -13.69 6.36 -10.58
N PRO A 139 -13.19 7.62 -10.60
CA PRO A 139 -14.02 8.82 -10.66
C PRO A 139 -14.73 9.03 -12.00
N SER A 140 -14.33 8.28 -13.04
CA SER A 140 -14.88 8.38 -14.40
C SER A 140 -15.91 7.29 -14.72
N LEU A 141 -16.31 6.50 -13.72
CA LEU A 141 -17.39 5.49 -13.83
C LEU A 141 -18.78 6.11 -13.59
#